data_AF-A0A7Y0BT10-F1
#
_entry.id   AF-A0A7Y0BT10-F1
#
_cell.length_a   1.000
_cell.length_b   1.000
_cell.length_c   1.000
_cell.angle_alpha   90.00
_cell.angle_beta   90.00
_cell.angle_gamma   90.00
#
_symmetry.space_group_name_H-M   'P 1'
#
loop_
_entity.id
_entity.type
_entity.pdbx_description
1 polymer ?
#
loop_
_entity_poly.entity_id
_entity_poly.type
_entity_poly.pdbx_seq_one_letter_code
_entity_poly.pdbx_strand_id
1 'polypeptide(L)'
;MGKRERLVLVGAMAAICIAGAAEAKPVAHRPRPVPSAVAAVPSTSVAPTLPPLAHVSLLVDLPRSAKAGARAAGMLCLPNGAVRVVDLVGRDQALEATVRAALARAGEARLRGRGEIEIHLTDVSVKLCARNWGAFGMGGDHGALSGEARYAFRWRRGGAGPAMPVEIAFGIDRHAPMTAGEITGRALDLLFDRIIPAA
;
A
#
# COMPACT_ATOMS: atom_id res chain seq x y z
N MET A 1 -11.61 27.21 -3.53
CA MET A 1 -10.41 26.66 -2.84
C MET A 1 -10.80 25.36 -2.16
N GLY A 2 -10.47 24.21 -2.75
CA GLY A 2 -10.77 22.90 -2.17
C GLY A 2 -9.82 22.60 -1.00
N LYS A 3 -10.36 22.13 0.13
CA LYS A 3 -9.57 21.61 1.26
C LYS A 3 -8.64 20.52 0.73
N ARG A 4 -7.33 20.69 0.91
CA ARG A 4 -6.35 19.62 0.69
C ARG A 4 -6.44 18.67 1.89
N GLU A 5 -6.79 17.41 1.65
CA GLU A 5 -6.83 16.40 2.70
C GLU A 5 -5.47 15.74 2.79
N ARG A 6 -4.74 16.03 3.88
CA ARG A 6 -3.42 15.48 4.13
C ARG A 6 -3.59 14.19 4.93
N LEU A 7 -3.58 13.04 4.25
CA LEU A 7 -3.39 11.76 4.93
C LEU A 7 -1.88 11.50 4.99
N VAL A 8 -1.32 11.40 6.19
CA VAL A 8 0.09 11.00 6.38
C VAL A 8 0.07 9.55 6.81
N LEU A 9 0.54 8.68 5.92
CA LEU A 9 0.70 7.27 6.19
C LEU A 9 2.14 7.00 6.61
N VAL A 10 2.32 6.48 7.83
CA VAL A 10 3.62 6.04 8.34
C VAL A 10 3.67 4.53 8.24
N GLY A 11 4.24 4.04 7.13
CA GLY A 11 4.59 2.63 6.98
C GLY A 11 5.85 2.28 7.77
N ALA A 12 5.79 2.28 9.10
CA ALA A 12 6.82 1.66 9.94
C ALA A 12 6.30 0.28 10.38
N MET A 13 6.67 -0.79 9.66
CA MET A 13 6.46 -2.13 10.22
C MET A 13 7.52 -2.39 11.28
N ALA A 14 7.09 -2.40 12.54
CA ALA A 14 7.91 -2.85 13.65
C ALA A 14 8.30 -4.32 13.42
N ALA A 15 9.59 -4.61 13.51
CA ALA A 15 10.09 -5.98 13.56
C ALA A 15 9.55 -6.66 14.83
N ILE A 16 8.56 -7.54 14.68
CA ILE A 16 8.08 -8.37 15.78
C ILE A 16 9.08 -9.51 15.97
N CYS A 17 9.93 -9.40 16.99
CA CYS A 17 10.72 -10.53 17.49
C CYS A 17 9.79 -11.49 18.22
N ILE A 18 9.40 -12.60 17.58
CA ILE A 18 8.72 -13.71 18.27
C ILE A 18 9.81 -14.53 18.97
N ALA A 19 10.03 -14.27 20.26
CA ALA A 19 10.76 -15.18 21.13
C ALA A 19 9.84 -16.36 21.49
N GLY A 20 10.03 -17.50 20.81
CA GLY A 20 9.37 -18.75 21.17
C GLY A 20 10.03 -19.36 22.40
N ALA A 21 9.41 -19.21 23.58
CA ALA A 21 9.74 -20.01 24.76
C ALA A 21 8.76 -21.19 24.83
N ALA A 22 9.23 -22.36 24.41
CA ALA A 22 8.58 -23.63 24.71
C ALA A 22 9.06 -24.08 26.10
N GLU A 23 8.15 -24.16 27.07
CA GLU A 23 8.44 -24.83 28.34
C GLU A 23 7.48 -25.98 28.55
N ALA A 24 8.01 -27.19 28.32
CA ALA A 24 7.41 -28.45 28.67
C ALA A 24 7.53 -28.66 30.19
N LYS A 25 6.39 -28.96 30.82
CA LYS A 25 6.33 -29.45 32.20
C LYS A 25 6.82 -30.91 32.24
N PRO A 26 7.71 -31.27 33.18
CA PRO A 26 7.42 -32.48 33.95
C PRO A 26 7.76 -32.36 35.44
N VAL A 27 7.38 -33.44 36.11
CA VAL A 27 7.15 -33.69 37.53
C VAL A 27 8.41 -33.68 38.41
N ALA A 28 8.17 -33.43 39.70
CA ALA A 28 9.07 -33.21 40.81
C ALA A 28 10.12 -34.31 41.13
N HIS A 29 11.31 -33.89 41.55
CA HIS A 29 12.07 -34.51 42.65
C HIS A 29 13.20 -33.59 43.15
N ARG A 30 13.37 -33.45 44.48
CA ARG A 30 14.56 -32.83 45.12
C ARG A 30 15.64 -33.90 45.27
N PRO A 31 16.92 -33.57 45.03
CA PRO A 31 17.88 -33.47 46.15
C PRO A 31 18.88 -32.29 46.04
N ARG A 32 19.68 -32.15 47.10
CA ARG A 32 20.59 -31.06 47.54
C ARG A 32 21.86 -30.83 46.65
N PRO A 33 22.67 -29.76 46.92
CA PRO A 33 23.44 -29.00 45.92
C PRO A 33 24.88 -29.47 45.71
N VAL A 34 25.44 -29.15 44.54
CA VAL A 34 26.89 -29.17 44.24
C VAL A 34 27.26 -27.82 43.62
N PRO A 35 28.26 -27.08 44.13
CA PRO A 35 28.74 -25.87 43.49
C PRO A 35 29.75 -26.23 42.40
N SER A 36 29.43 -25.96 41.14
CA SER A 36 30.41 -25.89 40.07
C SER A 36 30.19 -24.61 39.30
N ALA A 37 31.11 -23.66 39.54
CA ALA A 37 31.21 -22.41 38.83
C ALA A 37 31.57 -22.71 37.37
N VAL A 38 30.58 -22.64 36.49
CA VAL A 38 30.80 -22.47 35.05
C VAL A 38 30.62 -21.00 34.77
N ALA A 39 31.72 -20.33 34.45
CA ALA A 39 31.73 -18.94 34.02
C ALA A 39 30.82 -18.80 32.80
N ALA A 40 29.68 -18.13 32.99
CA ALA A 40 28.78 -17.75 31.92
C ALA A 40 29.51 -16.74 31.04
N VAL A 41 29.95 -17.16 29.85
CA VAL A 41 30.40 -16.25 28.81
C VAL A 41 29.17 -15.47 28.36
N PRO A 42 29.10 -14.14 28.54
CA PRO A 42 27.96 -13.38 28.04
C PRO A 42 28.04 -13.39 26.51
N SER A 43 27.18 -14.21 25.89
CA SER A 43 26.89 -14.11 24.47
C SER A 43 26.22 -12.76 24.25
N THR A 44 27.03 -11.74 23.98
CA THR A 44 26.53 -10.44 23.57
C THR A 44 26.18 -10.60 22.09
N SER A 45 25.00 -11.19 21.85
CA SER A 45 24.39 -11.21 20.53
C SER A 45 24.02 -9.77 20.19
N VAL A 46 24.97 -9.07 19.56
CA VAL A 46 24.69 -7.79 18.93
C VAL A 46 23.76 -8.11 17.77
N ALA A 47 22.45 -7.94 17.98
CA ALA A 47 21.48 -8.01 16.92
C ALA A 47 21.95 -7.05 15.80
N PRO A 48 22.07 -7.51 14.54
CA PRO A 48 22.44 -6.61 13.46
C PRO A 48 21.45 -5.44 13.48
N THR A 49 21.97 -4.23 13.72
CA THR A 49 21.16 -3.01 13.66
C THR A 49 20.81 -2.80 12.21
N LEU A 50 19.67 -3.37 11.81
CA LEU A 50 19.11 -3.20 10.49
C LEU A 50 18.93 -1.70 10.22
N PRO A 51 19.33 -1.18 9.06
CA PRO A 51 19.09 0.22 8.71
C PRO A 51 17.58 0.50 8.79
N PRO A 52 17.17 1.70 9.24
CA PRO A 52 15.77 2.02 9.41
C PRO A 52 15.02 1.86 8.08
N LEU A 53 13.80 1.33 8.17
CA LEU A 53 12.90 1.21 7.03
C LEU A 53 12.62 2.60 6.45
N ALA A 54 12.58 2.71 5.12
CA ALA A 54 12.13 3.92 4.47
C ALA A 54 10.68 4.22 4.87
N HIS A 55 10.42 5.47 5.20
CA HIS A 55 9.08 5.95 5.52
C HIS A 55 8.44 6.42 4.22
N VAL A 56 7.36 5.76 3.80
CA VAL A 56 6.63 6.15 2.59
C VAL A 56 5.31 6.83 2.98
N SER A 57 5.17 8.10 2.61
CA SER A 57 3.95 8.89 2.80
C SER A 57 3.22 9.08 1.47
N LEU A 58 1.92 8.79 1.44
CA LEU A 58 1.05 9.03 0.27
C LEU A 58 0.01 10.10 0.60
N LEU A 59 0.06 11.21 -0.12
CA LEU A 59 -0.87 12.33 -0.04
C LEU A 59 -1.79 12.35 -1.26
N VAL A 60 -3.03 12.78 -1.08
CA VAL A 60 -4.02 12.92 -2.15
C VAL A 60 -4.29 14.41 -2.35
N ASP A 61 -3.69 15.01 -3.38
CA ASP A 61 -3.73 16.46 -3.65
C ASP A 61 -4.95 16.91 -4.47
N LEU A 62 -5.92 16.02 -4.67
CA LEU A 62 -7.15 16.26 -5.41
C LEU A 62 -8.37 16.04 -4.52
N PRO A 63 -9.47 16.81 -4.69
CA PRO A 63 -10.65 16.64 -3.87
C PRO A 63 -11.28 15.28 -4.16
N ARG A 64 -11.60 14.51 -3.11
CA ARG A 64 -12.19 13.15 -3.21
C ARG A 64 -13.51 13.11 -3.99
N SER A 65 -14.23 14.22 -4.03
CA SER A 65 -15.47 14.40 -4.80
C SER A 65 -15.25 14.74 -6.28
N ALA A 66 -14.01 15.01 -6.70
CA ALA A 66 -13.69 15.31 -8.10
C ALA A 66 -14.09 14.15 -9.00
N LYS A 67 -14.50 14.51 -10.22
CA LYS A 67 -14.81 13.55 -11.28
C LYS A 67 -13.51 12.98 -11.83
N ALA A 68 -13.35 11.67 -11.73
CA ALA A 68 -12.27 10.90 -12.34
C ALA A 68 -12.67 10.35 -13.72
N GLY A 69 -13.96 10.15 -13.98
CA GLY A 69 -14.41 9.56 -15.25
C GLY A 69 -15.91 9.52 -15.43
N ALA A 70 -16.36 8.94 -16.55
CA ALA A 70 -17.76 8.58 -16.75
C ALA A 70 -18.01 7.19 -16.16
N ARG A 71 -19.13 7.04 -15.45
CA ARG A 71 -19.60 5.75 -14.94
C ARG A 71 -20.34 5.04 -16.05
N ALA A 72 -19.77 4.00 -16.66
CA ALA A 72 -20.40 3.27 -17.76
C ALA A 72 -20.75 1.84 -17.37
N ALA A 73 -21.90 1.32 -17.81
CA ALA A 73 -22.29 -0.08 -17.54
C ALA A 73 -23.11 -0.78 -18.62
N GLY A 74 -23.21 -2.09 -18.47
CA GLY A 74 -23.95 -2.99 -19.33
C GLY A 74 -23.12 -3.45 -20.53
N MET A 75 -23.71 -4.31 -21.37
CA MET A 75 -23.00 -4.88 -22.53
C MET A 75 -22.52 -3.82 -23.52
N LEU A 76 -23.18 -2.66 -23.57
CA LEU A 76 -22.85 -1.54 -24.45
C LEU A 76 -22.06 -0.42 -23.74
N CYS A 77 -21.71 -0.59 -22.46
CA CYS A 77 -20.99 0.42 -21.67
C CYS A 77 -21.61 1.82 -21.77
N LEU A 78 -22.94 1.90 -21.61
CA LEU A 78 -23.64 3.18 -21.70
C LEU A 78 -23.36 4.04 -20.47
N PRO A 79 -23.11 5.36 -20.63
CA PRO A 79 -22.81 6.24 -19.53
C PRO A 79 -24.05 6.43 -18.63
N ASN A 80 -23.87 6.24 -17.33
CA ASN A 80 -24.87 6.37 -16.28
C ASN A 80 -24.28 7.09 -15.06
N GLY A 81 -23.68 8.26 -15.26
CA GLY A 81 -23.15 9.11 -14.19
C GLY A 81 -21.63 9.31 -14.23
N ALA A 82 -21.04 9.61 -13.07
CA ALA A 82 -19.62 9.93 -12.92
C ALA A 82 -18.94 8.99 -11.92
N VAL A 83 -17.71 8.57 -12.25
CA VAL A 83 -16.78 7.96 -11.29
C VAL A 83 -16.06 9.09 -10.58
N ARG A 84 -16.02 9.06 -9.25
CA ARG A 84 -15.31 10.05 -8.43
C ARG A 84 -14.00 9.46 -7.92
N VAL A 85 -13.09 10.33 -7.50
CA VAL A 85 -11.80 9.91 -6.92
C VAL A 85 -12.00 9.00 -5.69
N VAL A 86 -12.99 9.30 -4.84
CA VAL A 86 -13.31 8.46 -3.67
C VAL A 86 -13.72 7.04 -4.06
N ASP A 87 -14.31 6.86 -5.24
CA ASP A 87 -14.74 5.53 -5.72
C ASP A 87 -13.55 4.67 -6.15
N LEU A 88 -12.39 5.27 -6.45
CA LEU A 88 -11.16 4.59 -6.89
C LEU A 88 -10.17 4.40 -5.74
N VAL A 89 -9.94 5.46 -4.98
CA VAL A 89 -8.93 5.52 -3.92
C VAL A 89 -9.48 4.97 -2.59
N GLY A 90 -10.80 4.88 -2.45
CA GLY A 90 -11.45 4.46 -1.21
C GLY A 90 -11.33 5.50 -0.10
N ARG A 91 -11.77 5.14 1.11
CA ARG A 91 -11.52 5.94 2.34
C ARG A 91 -10.09 5.72 2.84
N ASP A 92 -9.65 6.57 3.76
CA ASP A 92 -8.28 6.57 4.29
C ASP A 92 -7.77 5.18 4.71
N GLN A 93 -8.56 4.40 5.44
CA GLN A 93 -8.18 3.06 5.89
C GLN A 93 -8.02 2.05 4.74
N ALA A 94 -8.84 2.14 3.70
CA ALA A 94 -8.75 1.26 2.53
C ALA A 94 -7.55 1.65 1.65
N LEU A 95 -7.29 2.94 1.51
CA LEU A 95 -6.11 3.47 0.83
C LEU A 95 -4.83 3.01 1.56
N GLU A 96 -4.80 3.16 2.88
CA GLU A 96 -3.71 2.70 3.73
C GLU A 96 -3.39 1.21 3.53
N ALA A 97 -4.42 0.36 3.56
CA ALA A 97 -4.25 -1.07 3.33
C ALA A 97 -3.68 -1.34 1.93
N THR A 98 -4.16 -0.61 0.92
CA THR A 98 -3.69 -0.75 -0.48
C THR A 98 -2.23 -0.34 -0.62
N VAL A 99 -1.83 0.80 -0.03
CA VAL A 99 -0.45 1.29 -0.03
C VAL A 99 0.47 0.31 0.69
N ARG A 100 0.08 -0.16 1.88
CA ARG A 100 0.85 -1.14 2.64
C ARG A 100 1.06 -2.42 1.84
N ALA A 101 0.02 -2.92 1.17
CA ALA A 101 0.11 -4.11 0.34
C ALA A 101 1.04 -3.90 -0.88
N ALA A 102 0.96 -2.74 -1.54
CA ALA A 102 1.83 -2.39 -2.67
C ALA A 102 3.31 -2.28 -2.24
N LEU A 103 3.57 -1.66 -1.10
CA LEU A 103 4.92 -1.58 -0.52
C LEU A 103 5.50 -2.95 -0.17
N ALA A 104 4.68 -3.83 0.41
CA ALA A 104 5.09 -5.21 0.73
C ALA A 104 5.48 -5.97 -0.55
N ARG A 105 4.74 -5.80 -1.65
CA ARG A 105 5.06 -6.42 -2.96
C ARG A 105 6.31 -5.82 -3.61
N ALA A 106 6.51 -4.51 -3.51
CA ALA A 106 7.70 -3.84 -4.04
C ALA A 106 9.00 -4.34 -3.36
N GLY A 107 8.88 -4.89 -2.15
CA GLY A 107 9.96 -5.54 -1.41
C GLY A 107 10.69 -4.56 -0.50
N GLU A 108 10.50 -4.72 0.81
CA GLU A 108 11.09 -3.86 1.85
C GLU A 108 12.62 -3.72 1.73
N ALA A 109 13.31 -4.78 1.31
CA ALA A 109 14.74 -4.76 1.11
C ALA A 109 15.18 -3.70 0.08
N ARG A 110 14.36 -3.45 -0.94
CA ARG A 110 14.65 -2.43 -1.97
C ARG A 110 14.51 -1.01 -1.42
N LEU A 111 13.72 -0.85 -0.38
CA LEU A 111 13.41 0.43 0.27
C LEU A 111 14.37 0.77 1.42
N ARG A 112 15.09 -0.20 1.99
CA ARG A 112 16.04 0.04 3.09
C ARG A 112 17.10 1.08 2.72
N GLY A 113 17.36 2.00 3.65
CA GLY A 113 18.36 3.06 3.48
C GLY A 113 17.98 4.16 2.47
N ARG A 114 16.78 4.13 1.89
CA ARG A 114 16.33 5.16 0.92
C ARG A 114 15.72 6.42 1.54
N GLY A 115 15.64 6.51 2.87
CA GLY A 115 15.11 7.67 3.59
C GLY A 115 13.59 7.81 3.47
N GLU A 116 13.06 9.03 3.68
CA GLU A 116 11.65 9.33 3.51
C GLU A 116 11.30 9.48 2.02
N ILE A 117 10.22 8.83 1.57
CA ILE A 117 9.66 8.96 0.22
C ILE A 117 8.26 9.56 0.37
N GLU A 118 8.04 10.73 -0.20
CA GLU A 118 6.72 11.37 -0.22
C GLU A 118 6.15 11.29 -1.63
N ILE A 119 4.92 10.82 -1.73
CA ILE A 119 4.19 10.61 -2.97
C ILE A 119 2.90 11.41 -2.88
N HIS A 120 2.62 12.19 -3.91
CA HIS A 120 1.42 12.99 -4.08
C HIS A 120 0.64 12.46 -5.26
N LEU A 121 -0.57 11.98 -5.04
CA LEU A 121 -1.51 11.74 -6.12
C LEU A 121 -2.13 13.08 -6.52
N THR A 122 -1.84 13.56 -7.73
CA THR A 122 -2.28 14.88 -8.20
C THR A 122 -3.43 14.82 -9.19
N ASP A 123 -3.55 13.73 -9.95
CA ASP A 123 -4.66 13.54 -10.88
C ASP A 123 -5.02 12.07 -11.05
N VAL A 124 -6.30 11.80 -11.34
CA VAL A 124 -6.82 10.48 -11.67
C VAL A 124 -7.87 10.62 -12.76
N SER A 125 -7.65 9.93 -13.88
CA SER A 125 -8.59 9.90 -15.00
C SER A 125 -8.85 8.45 -15.42
N VAL A 126 -10.11 8.07 -15.54
CA VAL A 126 -10.50 6.70 -15.88
C VAL A 126 -11.62 6.64 -16.92
N LYS A 127 -11.56 5.63 -17.78
CA LYS A 127 -12.63 5.21 -18.68
C LYS A 127 -12.98 3.77 -18.34
N LEU A 128 -13.82 3.58 -17.32
CA LEU A 128 -14.16 2.26 -16.82
C LEU A 128 -15.57 1.87 -17.23
N CYS A 129 -15.69 0.65 -17.72
CA CYS A 129 -16.95 -0.03 -17.93
C CYS A 129 -17.09 -1.17 -16.91
N ALA A 130 -18.21 -1.15 -16.19
CA ALA A 130 -18.62 -2.24 -15.33
C ALA A 130 -19.65 -3.10 -16.04
N ARG A 131 -19.66 -4.42 -15.79
CA ARG A 131 -20.73 -5.28 -16.31
C ARG A 131 -22.09 -4.91 -15.70
N ASN A 132 -22.11 -4.55 -14.42
CA ASN A 132 -23.21 -3.90 -13.70
C ASN A 132 -22.62 -2.91 -12.67
N TRP A 133 -23.32 -1.80 -12.40
CA TRP A 133 -23.10 -1.02 -11.16
C TRP A 133 -24.23 -1.42 -10.24
N GLY A 134 -23.98 -2.27 -9.25
CA GLY A 134 -25.01 -2.76 -8.33
C GLY A 134 -25.95 -1.64 -7.85
N ALA A 135 -27.26 -1.90 -7.86
CA ALA A 135 -28.26 -0.85 -7.68
C ALA A 135 -28.34 -0.28 -6.26
N PHE A 136 -27.93 -1.00 -5.22
CA PHE A 136 -28.08 -0.55 -3.82
C PHE A 136 -27.11 -1.25 -2.86
N GLY A 137 -25.80 -0.97 -2.92
CA GLY A 137 -24.85 -1.20 -1.81
C GLY A 137 -24.78 -2.59 -1.13
N MET A 138 -25.49 -3.60 -1.65
CA MET A 138 -25.62 -4.95 -1.15
C MET A 138 -25.54 -5.89 -2.36
N GLY A 139 -24.37 -6.49 -2.55
CA GLY A 139 -24.02 -7.30 -3.72
C GLY A 139 -22.69 -6.85 -4.29
N GLY A 140 -21.61 -7.53 -3.88
CA GLY A 140 -20.20 -7.12 -3.95
C GLY A 140 -19.56 -6.96 -5.33
N ASP A 141 -20.33 -6.74 -6.40
CA ASP A 141 -19.82 -6.68 -7.78
C ASP A 141 -19.72 -5.25 -8.33
N HIS A 142 -19.30 -4.30 -7.51
CA HIS A 142 -18.49 -3.18 -8.01
C HIS A 142 -17.08 -3.65 -8.46
N GLY A 143 -16.81 -4.96 -8.37
CA GLY A 143 -15.50 -5.56 -8.47
C GLY A 143 -15.00 -5.91 -9.86
N ALA A 144 -15.83 -5.81 -10.90
CA ALA A 144 -15.42 -6.16 -12.26
C ALA A 144 -15.40 -4.95 -13.20
N LEU A 145 -14.41 -4.08 -13.04
CA LEU A 145 -14.17 -2.93 -13.92
C LEU A 145 -13.18 -3.28 -15.02
N SER A 146 -13.42 -2.80 -16.23
CA SER A 146 -12.52 -2.93 -17.38
C SER A 146 -12.41 -1.60 -18.12
N GLY A 147 -11.36 -1.40 -18.91
CA GLY A 147 -11.14 -0.16 -19.65
C GLY A 147 -9.77 0.46 -19.38
N GLU A 148 -9.69 1.78 -19.22
CA GLU A 148 -8.43 2.50 -19.08
C GLU A 148 -8.36 3.27 -17.76
N ALA A 149 -7.20 3.27 -17.13
CA ALA A 149 -6.91 4.09 -15.97
C ALA A 149 -5.60 4.87 -16.15
N ARG A 150 -5.61 6.14 -15.75
CA ARG A 150 -4.47 7.05 -15.72
C ARG A 150 -4.37 7.71 -14.36
N TYR A 151 -3.19 7.69 -13.78
CA TYR A 151 -2.85 8.31 -12.50
C TYR A 151 -1.65 9.22 -12.72
N ALA A 152 -1.71 10.45 -12.23
CA ALA A 152 -0.57 11.35 -12.17
C ALA A 152 -0.10 11.48 -10.72
N PHE A 153 1.17 11.21 -10.50
CA PHE A 153 1.84 11.33 -9.23
C PHE A 153 2.94 12.40 -9.30
N ARG A 154 3.27 12.97 -8.15
CA ARG A 154 4.54 13.64 -7.91
C ARG A 154 5.22 12.96 -6.74
N TRP A 155 6.52 12.72 -6.82
CA TRP A 155 7.22 12.08 -5.71
C TRP A 155 8.55 12.78 -5.40
N ARG A 156 8.98 12.72 -4.15
CA ARG A 156 10.28 13.22 -3.71
C ARG A 156 10.90 12.29 -2.69
N ARG A 157 12.23 12.36 -2.57
CA ARG A 157 13.02 11.61 -1.60
C ARG A 157 13.75 12.57 -0.66
N GLY A 158 13.73 12.28 0.64
CA GLY A 158 14.54 12.96 1.64
C GLY A 158 14.14 14.40 1.94
N GLY A 159 12.91 14.81 1.60
CA GLY A 159 12.34 16.14 1.91
C GLY A 159 12.96 17.34 1.19
N ALA A 160 14.22 17.24 0.77
CA ALA A 160 14.98 18.28 0.08
C ALA A 160 14.95 18.06 -1.44
N GLY A 161 14.29 18.96 -2.17
CA GLY A 161 14.28 18.99 -3.63
C GLY A 161 12.88 18.99 -4.26
N PRO A 162 12.80 19.28 -5.58
CA PRO A 162 11.55 19.32 -6.31
C PRO A 162 10.93 17.92 -6.43
N ALA A 163 9.61 17.83 -6.24
CA ALA A 163 8.89 16.59 -6.48
C ALA A 163 8.79 16.31 -7.98
N MET A 164 9.31 15.15 -8.39
CA MET A 164 9.36 14.67 -9.77
C MET A 164 8.01 14.11 -10.21
N PRO A 165 7.48 14.51 -11.37
CA PRO A 165 6.22 13.98 -11.88
C PRO A 165 6.38 12.56 -12.44
N VAL A 166 5.39 11.71 -12.23
CA VAL A 166 5.30 10.37 -12.83
C VAL A 166 3.85 10.11 -13.23
N GLU A 167 3.64 9.76 -14.50
CA GLU A 167 2.32 9.37 -14.98
C GLU A 167 2.25 7.88 -15.26
N ILE A 168 1.26 7.22 -14.67
CA ILE A 168 0.98 5.80 -14.85
C ILE A 168 -0.31 5.67 -15.66
N ALA A 169 -0.26 4.95 -16.77
CA ALA A 169 -1.44 4.61 -17.56
C ALA A 169 -1.43 3.11 -17.88
N PHE A 170 -2.57 2.45 -17.75
CA PHE A 170 -2.72 1.03 -18.09
C PHE A 170 -4.16 0.69 -18.47
N GLY A 171 -4.29 -0.35 -19.29
CA GLY A 171 -5.56 -0.98 -19.63
C GLY A 171 -5.90 -2.10 -18.65
N ILE A 172 -7.19 -2.32 -18.46
CA ILE A 172 -7.78 -3.40 -17.65
C ILE A 172 -8.61 -4.26 -18.59
N ASP A 173 -8.19 -5.53 -18.73
CA ASP A 173 -8.82 -6.47 -19.64
C ASP A 173 -10.25 -6.81 -19.18
N ARG A 174 -11.19 -6.86 -20.12
CA ARG A 174 -12.58 -7.29 -19.87
C ARG A 174 -12.69 -8.74 -19.37
N HIS A 175 -11.69 -9.58 -19.66
CA HIS A 175 -11.58 -10.97 -19.25
C HIS A 175 -10.88 -11.15 -17.91
N ALA A 176 -10.18 -10.11 -17.42
CA ALA A 176 -9.55 -10.07 -16.10
C ALA A 176 -9.89 -8.74 -15.41
N PRO A 177 -11.19 -8.52 -15.13
CA PRO A 177 -11.64 -7.23 -14.62
C PRO A 177 -11.16 -7.03 -13.18
N MET A 178 -11.02 -5.77 -12.77
CA MET A 178 -10.43 -5.39 -11.48
C MET A 178 -11.41 -4.57 -10.65
N THR A 179 -11.30 -4.70 -9.32
CA THR A 179 -11.94 -3.79 -8.37
C THR A 179 -11.25 -2.42 -8.39
N ALA A 180 -11.92 -1.38 -7.90
CA ALA A 180 -11.32 -0.06 -7.71
C ALA A 180 -10.01 -0.10 -6.89
N GLY A 181 -9.99 -0.89 -5.80
CA GLY A 181 -8.81 -1.05 -4.96
C GLY A 181 -7.65 -1.73 -5.69
N GLU A 182 -7.95 -2.72 -6.53
CA GLU A 182 -6.94 -3.40 -7.37
C GLU A 182 -6.37 -2.48 -8.45
N ILE A 183 -7.20 -1.62 -9.06
CA ILE A 183 -6.75 -0.61 -10.02
C ILE A 183 -5.77 0.36 -9.33
N THR A 184 -6.15 0.90 -8.18
CA THR A 184 -5.27 1.79 -7.41
C THR A 184 -4.00 1.06 -6.94
N GLY A 185 -4.12 -0.19 -6.48
CA GLY A 185 -2.98 -1.03 -6.09
C GLY A 185 -2.01 -1.26 -7.26
N ARG A 186 -2.52 -1.54 -8.45
CA ARG A 186 -1.72 -1.72 -9.65
C ARG A 186 -1.03 -0.43 -10.09
N ALA A 187 -1.70 0.72 -9.95
CA ALA A 187 -1.07 2.03 -10.20
C ALA A 187 0.11 2.28 -9.26
N LEU A 188 -0.02 1.92 -7.98
CA LEU A 188 1.05 2.03 -6.98
C LEU A 188 2.18 1.05 -7.24
N ASP A 189 1.89 -0.20 -7.62
CA ASP A 189 2.92 -1.18 -7.97
C ASP A 189 3.78 -0.66 -9.14
N LEU A 190 3.14 -0.16 -10.21
CA LEU A 190 3.83 0.44 -11.36
C LEU A 190 4.60 1.73 -10.99
N LEU A 191 4.10 2.51 -10.04
CA LEU A 191 4.82 3.66 -9.52
C LEU A 191 6.08 3.21 -8.79
N PHE A 192 5.97 2.24 -7.88
CA PHE A 192 7.10 1.73 -7.10
C PHE A 192 8.17 1.09 -7.99
N ASP A 193 7.79 0.34 -9.02
CA ASP A 193 8.74 -0.22 -9.99
C ASP A 193 9.54 0.88 -10.72
N ARG A 194 8.94 2.06 -10.96
CA ARG A 194 9.63 3.19 -11.61
C ARG A 194 10.53 3.96 -10.66
N ILE A 195 10.11 4.17 -9.41
CA ILE A 195 10.85 5.02 -8.45
C ILE A 195 11.85 4.21 -7.60
N ILE A 196 11.68 2.89 -7.54
CA ILE A 196 12.57 1.93 -6.88
C ILE A 196 13.01 0.91 -7.94
N PRO A 197 13.93 1.27 -8.86
CA PRO A 197 14.43 0.32 -9.84
C PRO A 197 15.11 -0.86 -9.13
N ALA A 198 15.00 -2.05 -9.74
CA ALA A 198 15.73 -3.24 -9.32
C ALA A 198 17.24 -2.93 -9.31
N ALA A 199 17.92 -3.32 -8.23
CA ALA A 199 19.37 -3.19 -8.08
C ALA A 199 20.10 -4.20 -8.96
#